data_AF-A0A7G6XTS5-F1
#
_entry.id   AF-A0A7G6XTS5-F1
#
_cell.length_a   1.000
_cell.length_b   1.000
_cell.length_c   1.000
_cell.angle_alpha   90.00
_cell.angle_beta   90.00
_cell.angle_gamma   90.00
#
_symmetry.space_group_name_H-M   'P 1'
#
loop_
_entity.id
_entity.type
_entity.pdbx_description
1 polymer ?
#
loop_
_entity_poly.entity_id
_entity_poly.type
_entity_poly.pdbx_seq_one_letter_code
_entity_poly.pdbx_strand_id
1 'polypeptide(L)'
;MSHADGVDRHTTAARRLGDALRALQQRSGMTLRDLEQRALISDSSLSRYFRGSTVPPWSVVREICRAMDTDPAGYRALWEAADRTQSRAPTGADAGAGPAPDPSVPVPGSVPGSVPLLVPSPSPSPEAGPASPDRGRPDPVRAADGRWRWTAAGLLAGLAVGIAGTVLLGGSPTPDAARVFRNKATETCLDDSVEGLRSWPCNGLHYQEWEFRPQGSGPGGGDLRNRATGACLDNSGPAPRARSCDSSTHQEWTVTGRQDGTVQLRNLAAGTCLAAGPASLTVRTCDGSDPQRWT
;
A
#
# COMPACT_ATOMS: atom_id res chain seq x y z
N MET A 1 -8.83 -18.80 27.83
CA MET A 1 -9.64 -19.41 26.75
C MET A 1 -9.11 -18.93 25.38
N SER A 2 -7.80 -19.08 25.08
CA SER A 2 -7.14 -18.05 24.26
C SER A 2 -6.12 -18.51 23.20
N HIS A 3 -6.03 -19.79 22.88
CA HIS A 3 -5.17 -20.28 21.77
C HIS A 3 -5.91 -21.23 20.82
N ALA A 4 -6.73 -22.15 21.34
CA ALA A 4 -7.53 -23.07 20.53
C ALA A 4 -8.48 -22.32 19.57
N ASP A 5 -9.25 -21.35 20.08
CA ASP A 5 -10.18 -20.54 19.27
C ASP A 5 -9.51 -19.76 18.13
N GLY A 6 -8.23 -19.40 18.27
CA GLY A 6 -7.48 -18.67 17.26
C GLY A 6 -7.02 -19.57 16.10
N VAL A 7 -6.49 -20.75 16.44
CA VAL A 7 -6.10 -21.79 15.49
C VAL A 7 -7.32 -22.28 14.73
N ASP A 8 -8.43 -22.54 15.43
CA ASP A 8 -9.68 -23.03 14.83
C ASP A 8 -10.25 -22.04 13.81
N ARG A 9 -10.21 -20.73 14.10
CA ARG A 9 -10.63 -19.69 13.15
C ARG A 9 -9.73 -19.61 11.93
N HIS A 10 -8.41 -19.68 12.10
CA HIS A 10 -7.45 -19.68 11.00
C HIS A 10 -7.69 -20.85 10.05
N THR A 11 -7.74 -22.06 10.61
CA THR A 11 -7.94 -23.27 9.82
C THR A 11 -9.33 -23.28 9.17
N THR A 12 -10.36 -22.73 9.83
CA THR A 12 -11.71 -22.63 9.26
C THR A 12 -11.75 -21.69 8.05
N ALA A 13 -11.11 -20.52 8.11
CA ALA A 13 -11.11 -19.56 7.01
C ALA A 13 -10.31 -20.08 5.80
N ALA A 14 -9.14 -20.68 6.03
CA ALA A 14 -8.33 -21.29 4.99
C ALA A 14 -9.03 -22.49 4.32
N ARG A 15 -9.72 -23.34 5.09
CA ARG A 15 -10.53 -24.45 4.55
C ARG A 15 -11.67 -23.95 3.68
N ARG A 16 -12.40 -22.91 4.09
CA ARG A 16 -13.50 -22.32 3.28
C ARG A 16 -13.03 -21.84 1.92
N LEU A 17 -11.87 -21.18 1.84
CA LEU A 17 -11.27 -20.80 0.57
C LEU A 17 -10.88 -22.03 -0.27
N GLY A 18 -10.18 -23.00 0.34
CA GLY A 18 -9.76 -24.22 -0.32
C GLY A 18 -10.93 -25.03 -0.89
N ASP A 19 -12.02 -25.14 -0.14
CA ASP A 19 -13.24 -25.83 -0.54
C ASP A 19 -13.96 -25.10 -1.68
N ALA A 20 -13.99 -23.77 -1.67
CA ALA A 20 -14.55 -22.98 -2.77
C ALA A 20 -13.76 -23.16 -4.08
N LEU A 21 -12.42 -23.18 -4.00
CA LEU A 21 -11.54 -23.43 -5.15
C LEU A 21 -11.67 -24.88 -5.64
N ARG A 22 -11.81 -25.85 -4.75
CA ARG A 22 -12.08 -27.25 -5.10
C ARG A 22 -13.45 -27.40 -5.78
N ALA A 23 -14.48 -26.74 -5.27
CA ALA A 23 -15.80 -26.75 -5.89
C ALA A 23 -15.76 -26.12 -7.29
N LEU A 24 -14.95 -25.07 -7.50
CA LEU A 24 -14.66 -24.49 -8.81
C LEU A 24 -13.95 -25.47 -9.75
N GLN A 25 -12.96 -26.20 -9.25
CA GLN A 25 -12.27 -27.22 -10.04
C GLN A 25 -13.20 -28.37 -10.44
N GLN A 26 -14.05 -28.84 -9.52
CA GLN A 26 -14.96 -29.95 -9.80
C GLN A 26 -15.99 -29.59 -10.88
N ARG A 27 -16.53 -28.37 -10.84
CA ARG A 27 -17.50 -27.90 -11.84
C ARG A 27 -16.86 -27.54 -13.18
N SER A 28 -15.56 -27.21 -13.22
CA SER A 28 -14.81 -27.00 -14.47
C SER A 28 -14.36 -28.30 -15.12
N GLY A 29 -14.38 -29.43 -14.39
CA GLY A 29 -13.96 -30.74 -14.88
C GLY A 29 -12.45 -30.91 -15.03
N MET A 30 -11.65 -29.94 -14.56
CA MET A 30 -10.19 -30.00 -14.67
C MET A 30 -9.58 -30.88 -13.58
N THR A 31 -8.53 -31.63 -13.92
CA THR A 31 -7.69 -32.30 -12.93
C THR A 31 -6.69 -31.32 -12.31
N LEU A 32 -6.10 -31.67 -11.16
CA LEU A 32 -5.01 -30.87 -10.58
C LEU A 32 -3.80 -30.79 -11.53
N ARG A 33 -3.57 -31.84 -12.31
CA ARG A 33 -2.51 -31.89 -13.34
C ARG A 33 -2.77 -30.90 -14.48
N ASP A 34 -4.02 -30.73 -14.89
CA ASP A 34 -4.40 -29.73 -15.91
C ASP A 34 -4.18 -28.30 -15.39
N LEU A 35 -4.52 -28.07 -14.12
CA LEU A 35 -4.28 -26.79 -13.45
C LEU A 35 -2.79 -26.50 -13.27
N GLU A 36 -1.96 -27.51 -12.97
CA GLU A 36 -0.52 -27.36 -12.89
C GLU A 36 0.06 -26.87 -14.21
N GLN A 37 -0.38 -27.44 -15.34
CA GLN A 37 0.08 -27.03 -16.67
C GLN A 37 -0.42 -25.65 -17.08
N ARG A 38 -1.69 -25.30 -16.77
CA ARG A 38 -2.29 -24.02 -17.19
C ARG A 38 -1.94 -22.84 -16.29
N ALA A 39 -1.85 -23.06 -14.98
CA ALA A 39 -1.58 -22.01 -14.00
C ALA A 39 -0.10 -21.97 -13.54
N LEU A 40 0.74 -22.90 -14.03
CA LEU A 40 2.17 -23.01 -13.71
C LEU A 40 2.46 -23.12 -12.21
N ILE A 41 1.59 -23.83 -11.49
CA ILE A 41 1.69 -24.07 -10.03
C ILE A 41 1.78 -25.57 -9.80
N SER A 42 2.77 -26.01 -9.03
CA SER A 42 2.98 -27.45 -8.81
C SER A 42 1.75 -28.16 -8.21
N ASP A 43 1.52 -29.43 -8.58
CA ASP A 43 0.42 -30.25 -8.05
C ASP A 43 0.43 -30.29 -6.50
N SER A 44 1.62 -30.44 -5.91
CA SER A 44 1.82 -30.39 -4.46
C SER A 44 1.38 -29.06 -3.82
N SER A 45 1.54 -27.95 -4.54
CA SER A 45 1.11 -26.62 -4.12
C SER A 45 -0.41 -26.46 -4.23
N LEU A 46 -0.99 -26.89 -5.33
CA LEU A 46 -2.45 -26.89 -5.50
C LEU A 46 -3.13 -27.74 -4.42
N SER A 47 -2.54 -28.90 -4.11
CA SER A 47 -3.02 -29.82 -3.09
C SER A 47 -3.09 -29.18 -1.69
N ARG A 48 -2.06 -28.44 -1.26
CA ARG A 48 -2.08 -27.73 0.04
C ARG A 48 -3.10 -26.59 0.06
N TYR A 49 -3.24 -25.85 -1.03
CA TYR A 49 -4.19 -24.74 -1.12
C TYR A 49 -5.63 -25.24 -1.07
N PHE A 50 -5.95 -26.29 -1.82
CA PHE A 50 -7.31 -26.81 -1.93
C PHE A 50 -7.73 -27.50 -0.63
N ARG A 51 -6.79 -28.07 0.14
CA ARG A 51 -7.05 -28.59 1.50
C ARG A 51 -7.16 -27.51 2.57
N GLY A 52 -6.84 -26.25 2.25
CA GLY A 52 -6.84 -25.16 3.22
C GLY A 52 -5.75 -25.30 4.29
N SER A 53 -4.70 -26.08 4.03
CA SER A 53 -3.53 -26.17 4.94
C SER A 53 -2.54 -25.02 4.76
N THR A 54 -2.69 -24.26 3.67
CA THR A 54 -1.92 -23.05 3.39
C THR A 54 -2.81 -22.08 2.61
N VAL A 55 -2.78 -20.80 2.95
CA VAL A 55 -3.48 -19.77 2.19
C VAL A 55 -2.65 -19.41 0.95
N PRO A 56 -3.18 -19.55 -0.28
CA PRO A 56 -2.46 -19.14 -1.48
C PRO A 56 -2.32 -17.61 -1.54
N PRO A 57 -1.22 -17.07 -2.08
CA PRO A 57 -1.15 -15.66 -2.47
C PRO A 57 -2.31 -15.29 -3.41
N TRP A 58 -2.77 -14.04 -3.38
CA TRP A 58 -3.86 -13.61 -4.26
C TRP A 58 -3.54 -13.81 -5.74
N SER A 59 -2.29 -13.58 -6.16
CA SER A 59 -1.84 -13.82 -7.53
C SER A 59 -2.11 -15.27 -7.95
N VAL A 60 -1.79 -16.23 -7.09
CA VAL A 60 -2.05 -17.65 -7.30
C VAL A 60 -3.55 -17.94 -7.44
N VAL A 61 -4.40 -17.32 -6.61
CA VAL A 61 -5.87 -17.46 -6.75
C VAL A 61 -6.35 -16.94 -8.11
N ARG A 62 -5.82 -15.79 -8.57
CA ARG A 62 -6.16 -15.26 -9.90
C ARG A 62 -5.76 -16.20 -11.02
N GLU A 63 -4.55 -16.76 -10.97
CA GLU A 63 -4.07 -17.68 -12.00
C GLU A 63 -4.90 -18.98 -12.01
N ILE A 64 -5.29 -19.50 -10.84
CA ILE A 64 -6.19 -20.64 -10.73
C ILE A 64 -7.58 -20.32 -11.33
N CYS A 65 -8.16 -19.16 -11.02
CA CYS A 65 -9.46 -18.74 -11.57
C CYS A 65 -9.41 -18.51 -13.09
N ARG A 66 -8.35 -17.85 -13.58
CA ARG A 66 -8.13 -17.63 -15.02
C ARG A 66 -7.91 -18.93 -15.78
N ALA A 67 -7.16 -19.87 -15.21
CA ALA A 67 -6.95 -21.17 -15.82
C ALA A 67 -8.27 -21.92 -16.04
N MET A 68 -9.28 -21.68 -15.20
CA MET A 68 -10.64 -22.23 -15.30
C MET A 68 -11.66 -21.24 -15.88
N ASP A 69 -11.21 -20.20 -16.59
CA ASP A 69 -12.05 -19.24 -17.30
C ASP A 69 -13.13 -18.57 -16.42
N THR A 70 -12.81 -18.35 -15.13
CA THR A 70 -13.71 -17.77 -14.13
C THR A 70 -13.16 -16.43 -13.62
N ASP A 71 -14.03 -15.45 -13.39
CA ASP A 71 -13.65 -14.18 -12.79
C ASP A 71 -13.15 -14.37 -11.33
N PRO A 72 -11.90 -13.99 -11.01
CA PRO A 72 -11.38 -14.09 -9.65
C PRO A 72 -12.11 -13.21 -8.63
N ALA A 73 -12.82 -12.15 -9.04
CA ALA A 73 -13.46 -11.22 -8.10
C ALA A 73 -14.40 -11.91 -7.09
N GLY A 74 -15.10 -12.97 -7.51
CA GLY A 74 -16.00 -13.75 -6.65
C GLY A 74 -15.31 -14.50 -5.49
N TYR A 75 -14.00 -14.73 -5.58
CA TYR A 75 -13.22 -15.43 -4.54
C TYR A 75 -12.50 -14.47 -3.60
N ARG A 76 -12.59 -13.16 -3.87
CA ARG A 76 -11.82 -12.13 -3.19
C ARG A 76 -12.12 -12.07 -1.69
N ALA A 77 -13.40 -12.03 -1.32
CA ALA A 77 -13.82 -11.96 0.07
C ALA A 77 -13.43 -13.22 0.89
N LEU A 78 -13.47 -14.40 0.25
CA LEU A 78 -13.04 -15.65 0.88
C LEU A 78 -11.52 -15.66 1.11
N TRP A 79 -10.77 -15.16 0.12
CA TRP A 79 -9.33 -15.02 0.21
C TRP A 79 -8.93 -14.03 1.32
N GLU A 80 -9.58 -12.87 1.40
CA GLU A 80 -9.31 -11.86 2.43
C GLU A 80 -9.67 -12.34 3.84
N ALA A 81 -10.69 -13.18 3.99
CA ALA A 81 -11.01 -13.80 5.27
C ALA A 81 -9.92 -14.80 5.72
N ALA A 82 -9.38 -15.59 4.79
CA ALA A 82 -8.28 -16.51 5.05
C ALA A 82 -6.97 -15.77 5.36
N ASP A 83 -6.62 -14.77 4.55
CA ASP A 83 -5.39 -13.95 4.65
C ASP A 83 -5.33 -13.15 5.97
N ARG A 84 -6.41 -12.45 6.35
CA ARG A 84 -6.48 -11.72 7.63
C ARG A 84 -6.25 -12.60 8.86
N THR A 85 -6.58 -13.88 8.77
CA THR A 85 -6.42 -14.81 9.90
C THR A 85 -5.00 -15.39 9.94
N GLN A 86 -4.25 -15.34 8.84
CA GLN A 86 -2.83 -15.65 8.80
C GLN A 86 -1.98 -14.51 9.39
N SER A 87 -2.25 -13.27 9.00
CA SER A 87 -1.50 -12.10 9.47
C SER A 87 -1.73 -11.74 10.94
N ARG A 88 -2.69 -12.40 11.62
CA ARG A 88 -3.03 -12.20 13.04
C ARG A 88 -2.44 -13.24 13.99
N ALA A 89 -1.77 -14.28 13.49
CA ALA A 89 -1.13 -15.28 14.36
C ALA A 89 0.12 -14.68 15.03
N PRO A 90 0.24 -14.70 16.37
CA PRO A 90 1.41 -14.18 17.04
C PRO A 90 2.62 -15.09 16.77
N THR A 91 3.72 -14.48 16.37
CA THR A 91 5.06 -15.06 16.41
C THR A 91 5.37 -15.44 17.86
N GLY A 92 5.28 -16.73 18.15
CA GLY A 92 5.66 -17.32 19.44
C GLY A 92 6.72 -18.39 19.23
N ALA A 93 7.96 -18.03 19.54
CA ALA A 93 9.11 -18.87 19.89
C ALA A 93 9.71 -19.83 18.82
N ASP A 94 11.02 -19.63 18.64
CA ASP A 94 12.05 -20.52 18.10
C ASP A 94 11.71 -22.02 17.98
N ALA A 95 11.96 -22.55 16.78
CA ALA A 95 12.66 -23.82 16.58
C ALA A 95 13.02 -23.99 15.09
N GLY A 96 14.32 -24.06 14.80
CA GLY A 96 14.81 -24.59 13.51
C GLY A 96 15.93 -23.80 12.85
N ALA A 97 17.04 -23.59 13.56
CA ALA A 97 18.33 -23.45 12.91
C ALA A 97 18.55 -24.64 11.95
N GLY A 98 18.36 -24.40 10.66
CA GLY A 98 18.89 -25.23 9.58
C GLY A 98 20.27 -24.67 9.19
N PRO A 99 21.27 -25.52 8.89
CA PRO A 99 22.66 -25.08 8.76
C PRO A 99 22.83 -24.16 7.55
N ALA A 100 23.71 -23.16 7.71
CA ALA A 100 24.15 -22.28 6.64
C ALA A 100 24.65 -23.08 5.41
N PRO A 101 24.35 -22.65 4.18
CA PRO A 101 24.99 -23.23 3.00
C PRO A 101 26.49 -22.86 3.00
N ASP A 102 27.31 -23.90 2.90
CA ASP A 102 28.77 -23.89 2.75
C ASP A 102 29.23 -22.96 1.59
N PRO A 103 30.20 -22.05 1.80
CA PRO A 103 30.67 -21.10 0.78
C PRO A 103 31.58 -21.72 -0.31
N SER A 104 31.37 -22.98 -0.67
CA SER A 104 32.29 -23.76 -1.51
C SER A 104 31.60 -24.38 -2.73
N VAL A 105 31.01 -23.55 -3.60
CA VAL A 105 30.75 -23.95 -5.00
C VAL A 105 31.29 -22.86 -5.94
N PRO A 106 32.36 -23.12 -6.70
CA PRO A 106 32.86 -22.18 -7.69
C PRO A 106 31.88 -22.11 -8.87
N VAL A 107 31.39 -20.90 -9.16
CA VAL A 107 30.62 -20.62 -10.38
C VAL A 107 31.59 -20.66 -11.57
N PRO A 108 31.39 -21.50 -12.61
CA PRO A 108 32.19 -21.41 -13.82
C PRO A 108 31.82 -20.13 -14.58
N GLY A 109 32.84 -19.32 -14.88
CA GLY A 109 32.70 -18.12 -15.68
C GLY A 109 32.20 -18.43 -17.10
N SER A 110 31.41 -17.51 -17.64
CA SER A 110 31.20 -17.39 -19.08
C SER A 110 31.13 -15.92 -19.46
N VAL A 111 31.99 -15.61 -20.42
CA VAL A 111 32.49 -14.37 -21.01
C VAL A 111 31.43 -13.36 -21.52
N PRO A 112 31.81 -12.07 -21.67
CA PRO A 112 30.95 -11.01 -22.18
C PRO A 112 30.82 -11.06 -23.70
N GLY A 113 29.59 -11.16 -24.20
CA GLY A 113 29.24 -11.01 -25.62
C GLY A 113 28.69 -9.62 -25.90
N SER A 114 29.48 -8.79 -26.58
CA SER A 114 29.14 -7.46 -27.08
C SER A 114 28.06 -7.53 -28.16
N VAL A 115 26.99 -6.74 -28.02
CA VAL A 115 26.03 -6.43 -29.09
C VAL A 115 26.17 -4.97 -29.50
N PRO A 116 26.39 -4.63 -30.79
CA PRO A 116 26.43 -3.25 -31.23
C PRO A 116 25.02 -2.65 -31.38
N LEU A 117 24.92 -1.41 -30.89
CA LEU A 117 23.82 -0.49 -31.13
C LEU A 117 23.79 -0.08 -32.61
N LEU A 118 22.63 -0.22 -33.27
CA LEU A 118 22.33 0.47 -34.52
C LEU A 118 20.99 1.19 -34.39
N VAL A 119 21.09 2.48 -34.14
CA VAL A 119 20.04 3.48 -34.35
C VAL A 119 20.27 4.07 -35.74
N PRO A 120 19.20 4.35 -36.49
CA PRO A 120 19.22 5.51 -37.37
C PRO A 120 18.01 6.44 -37.17
N SER A 121 18.30 7.66 -36.74
CA SER A 121 17.66 8.91 -37.18
C SER A 121 18.60 9.57 -38.22
N PRO A 122 18.22 10.52 -39.12
CA PRO A 122 17.37 11.70 -38.80
C PRO A 122 16.52 12.36 -39.94
N SER A 123 15.58 13.25 -39.53
CA SER A 123 15.17 14.59 -40.08
C SER A 123 14.76 14.78 -41.57
N PRO A 124 14.23 15.95 -42.04
CA PRO A 124 13.97 17.26 -41.41
C PRO A 124 12.59 17.95 -41.70
N SER A 125 12.32 19.06 -40.98
CA SER A 125 11.39 20.14 -41.36
C SER A 125 11.91 20.96 -42.56
N PRO A 126 11.06 21.83 -43.17
CA PRO A 126 11.41 23.26 -43.14
C PRO A 126 10.22 24.26 -42.95
N GLU A 127 10.57 25.39 -42.31
CA GLU A 127 10.27 26.83 -42.56
C GLU A 127 8.89 27.30 -43.09
N ALA A 128 8.43 28.55 -42.94
CA ALA A 128 8.65 29.72 -42.06
C ALA A 128 7.72 30.85 -42.60
N GLY A 129 6.91 31.46 -41.72
CA GLY A 129 6.33 32.84 -41.81
C GLY A 129 5.21 33.17 -42.83
N PRO A 130 4.56 34.36 -42.76
CA PRO A 130 4.60 35.38 -41.68
C PRO A 130 3.22 36.01 -41.30
N ALA A 131 3.29 36.85 -40.25
CA ALA A 131 2.56 38.09 -39.97
C ALA A 131 1.07 38.12 -39.54
N SER A 132 0.85 38.80 -38.40
CA SER A 132 -0.42 39.34 -37.89
C SER A 132 -1.08 40.38 -38.82
N PRO A 133 -2.33 40.76 -38.53
CA PRO A 133 -2.47 42.08 -37.90
C PRO A 133 -3.44 42.16 -36.70
N ASP A 134 -3.14 43.19 -35.92
CA ASP A 134 -3.83 43.84 -34.81
C ASP A 134 -5.26 44.32 -35.13
N ARG A 135 -6.14 44.30 -34.11
CA ARG A 135 -7.01 45.40 -33.65
C ARG A 135 -8.31 44.88 -33.00
N GLY A 136 -8.62 45.40 -31.81
CA GLY A 136 -10.00 45.42 -31.32
C GLY A 136 -10.20 45.48 -29.81
N ARG A 137 -9.73 46.55 -29.17
CA ARG A 137 -10.15 46.96 -27.82
C ARG A 137 -11.60 47.49 -27.88
N PRO A 138 -12.44 47.24 -26.86
CA PRO A 138 -12.82 48.31 -25.92
C PRO A 138 -12.92 47.84 -24.45
N ASP A 139 -12.42 48.69 -23.54
CA ASP A 139 -12.95 48.88 -22.17
C ASP A 139 -13.66 50.26 -22.17
N PRO A 140 -14.33 50.75 -21.10
CA PRO A 140 -14.65 50.18 -19.78
C PRO A 140 -16.12 50.41 -19.33
N VAL A 141 -16.59 49.74 -18.27
CA VAL A 141 -17.48 50.38 -17.27
C VAL A 141 -17.15 49.87 -15.86
N ARG A 142 -16.86 50.83 -14.96
CA ARG A 142 -16.73 50.67 -13.50
C ARG A 142 -18.10 50.68 -12.82
N ALA A 143 -18.24 49.91 -11.74
CA ALA A 143 -18.95 50.19 -10.47
C ALA A 143 -19.16 48.84 -9.75
N ALA A 144 -19.03 48.65 -8.43
CA ALA A 144 -18.73 49.50 -7.30
C ALA A 144 -18.28 48.61 -6.11
N ASP A 145 -17.71 49.28 -5.11
CA ASP A 145 -17.17 48.76 -3.86
C ASP A 145 -18.11 47.90 -3.00
N GLY A 146 -17.53 47.00 -2.19
CA GLY A 146 -18.28 46.24 -1.19
C GLY A 146 -17.41 45.49 -0.17
N ARG A 147 -16.65 46.23 0.65
CA ARG A 147 -15.88 45.69 1.79
C ARG A 147 -16.85 45.24 2.90
N TRP A 148 -16.88 43.94 3.22
CA TRP A 148 -17.59 43.43 4.40
C TRP A 148 -16.59 43.11 5.52
N ARG A 149 -16.50 44.02 6.49
CA ARG A 149 -15.82 43.82 7.79
C ARG A 149 -16.90 43.82 8.87
N TRP A 150 -16.90 42.80 9.74
CA TRP A 150 -17.50 42.92 11.08
C TRP A 150 -16.53 42.34 12.11
N THR A 151 -16.14 43.21 13.03
CA THR A 151 -15.65 42.93 14.40
C THR A 151 -16.85 43.17 15.32
N ALA A 152 -17.32 42.26 16.17
CA ALA A 152 -16.79 41.76 17.46
C ALA A 152 -17.66 42.23 18.67
N ALA A 153 -17.85 41.30 19.62
CA ALA A 153 -17.98 41.45 21.08
C ALA A 153 -19.35 41.64 21.80
N GLY A 154 -19.47 40.91 22.93
CA GLY A 154 -20.41 41.10 24.06
C GLY A 154 -20.75 39.77 24.79
N LEU A 155 -19.95 39.26 25.74
CA LEU A 155 -19.92 39.48 27.22
C LEU A 155 -20.99 38.74 28.08
N LEU A 156 -20.52 37.74 28.85
CA LEU A 156 -20.77 37.31 30.25
C LEU A 156 -22.14 36.92 30.84
N ALA A 157 -22.20 35.71 31.41
CA ALA A 157 -22.69 35.32 32.77
C ALA A 157 -22.57 33.77 32.88
N GLY A 158 -22.22 33.07 33.96
CA GLY A 158 -21.94 33.34 35.37
C GLY A 158 -21.46 32.03 36.01
N LEU A 159 -20.72 32.12 37.12
CA LEU A 159 -20.16 31.00 37.89
C LEU A 159 -21.25 30.12 38.54
N ALA A 160 -21.07 28.79 38.50
CA ALA A 160 -21.56 27.88 39.53
C ALA A 160 -20.55 26.72 39.73
N VAL A 161 -20.05 26.59 40.95
CA VAL A 161 -19.15 25.52 41.41
C VAL A 161 -19.99 24.41 42.03
N GLY A 162 -19.71 23.14 41.69
CA GLY A 162 -20.34 21.98 42.31
C GLY A 162 -19.87 20.66 41.69
N ILE A 163 -18.81 20.10 42.28
CA ILE A 163 -17.99 18.95 41.86
C ILE A 163 -18.83 17.71 41.51
N ALA A 164 -18.90 17.36 40.23
CA ALA A 164 -19.25 16.00 39.79
C ALA A 164 -17.95 15.27 39.49
N GLY A 165 -17.63 14.23 40.27
CA GLY A 165 -16.52 13.34 40.02
C GLY A 165 -16.70 12.66 38.67
N THR A 166 -16.08 13.21 37.64
CA THR A 166 -16.00 12.59 36.33
C THR A 166 -15.06 11.40 36.43
N VAL A 167 -15.65 10.21 36.58
CA VAL A 167 -14.97 8.96 36.25
C VAL A 167 -14.63 9.05 34.77
N LEU A 168 -13.37 9.39 34.46
CA LEU A 168 -12.85 9.28 33.10
C LEU A 168 -12.87 7.79 32.76
N LEU A 169 -13.92 7.37 32.06
CA LEU A 169 -13.86 6.19 31.22
C LEU A 169 -12.74 6.46 30.22
N GLY A 170 -11.53 5.98 30.54
CA GLY A 170 -10.42 5.93 29.62
C GLY A 170 -10.84 5.06 28.45
N GLY A 171 -11.38 5.70 27.39
CA GLY A 171 -11.55 5.05 26.11
C GLY A 171 -10.18 4.51 25.72
N SER A 172 -10.08 3.20 25.53
CA SER A 172 -8.89 2.61 24.94
C SER A 172 -8.64 3.34 23.62
N PRO A 173 -7.41 3.82 23.34
CA PRO A 173 -7.13 4.40 22.05
C PRO A 173 -7.47 3.35 21.00
N THR A 174 -8.51 3.61 20.21
CA THR A 174 -8.79 2.82 19.01
C THR A 174 -7.52 2.89 18.16
N PRO A 175 -6.95 1.76 17.74
CA PRO A 175 -5.90 1.77 16.74
C PRO A 175 -6.39 2.63 15.58
N ASP A 176 -5.54 3.55 15.11
CA ASP A 176 -5.90 4.48 14.07
C ASP A 176 -6.40 3.68 12.85
N ALA A 177 -7.57 4.02 12.33
CA ALA A 177 -8.18 3.23 11.27
C ALA A 177 -7.23 3.20 10.06
N ALA A 178 -6.87 1.99 9.61
CA ALA A 178 -6.04 1.82 8.42
C ALA A 178 -6.67 2.57 7.25
N ARG A 179 -5.85 3.34 6.53
CA ARG A 179 -6.28 4.20 5.43
C ARG A 179 -5.54 3.88 4.14
N VAL A 180 -6.16 4.21 3.02
CA VAL A 180 -5.54 4.12 1.71
C VAL A 180 -4.88 5.45 1.41
N PHE A 181 -3.63 5.44 0.96
CA PHE A 181 -2.94 6.64 0.49
C PHE A 181 -2.96 6.68 -1.04
N ARG A 182 -3.86 7.49 -1.61
CA ARG A 182 -3.95 7.70 -3.07
C ARG A 182 -3.17 8.94 -3.46
N ASN A 183 -2.23 8.80 -4.39
CA ASN A 183 -1.38 9.89 -4.82
C ASN A 183 -2.11 10.86 -5.77
N LYS A 184 -1.93 12.18 -5.58
CA LYS A 184 -2.57 13.21 -6.41
C LYS A 184 -2.05 13.31 -7.85
N ALA A 185 -0.78 13.01 -8.09
CA ALA A 185 -0.20 13.14 -9.44
C ALA A 185 -0.44 11.89 -10.29
N THR A 186 -0.33 10.71 -9.68
CA THR A 186 -0.43 9.43 -10.41
C THR A 186 -1.79 8.76 -10.28
N GLU A 187 -2.64 9.22 -9.36
CA GLU A 187 -3.97 8.65 -9.07
C GLU A 187 -3.94 7.16 -8.65
N THR A 188 -2.74 6.66 -8.32
CA THR A 188 -2.47 5.29 -7.84
C THR A 188 -2.30 5.28 -6.32
N CYS A 189 -2.45 4.11 -5.73
CA CYS A 189 -2.40 3.88 -4.29
C CYS A 189 -1.02 3.34 -3.87
N LEU A 190 -0.60 3.71 -2.66
CA LEU A 190 0.56 3.11 -2.00
C LEU A 190 0.25 1.64 -1.70
N ASP A 191 0.98 0.73 -2.34
CA ASP A 191 0.75 -0.71 -2.29
C ASP A 191 2.00 -1.39 -1.75
N ASP A 192 1.83 -2.29 -0.79
CA ASP A 192 2.86 -3.26 -0.44
C ASP A 192 2.23 -4.64 -0.53
N SER A 193 2.64 -5.41 -1.54
CA SER A 193 2.12 -6.76 -1.79
C SER A 193 3.28 -7.72 -2.02
N VAL A 194 3.00 -8.90 -2.57
CA VAL A 194 4.03 -9.87 -2.96
C VAL A 194 5.03 -9.34 -3.99
N GLU A 195 4.68 -8.30 -4.77
CA GLU A 195 5.63 -7.63 -5.67
C GLU A 195 6.39 -6.48 -4.98
N GLY A 196 6.26 -6.35 -3.65
CA GLY A 196 6.88 -5.32 -2.82
C GLY A 196 6.22 -3.94 -2.89
N LEU A 197 6.83 -2.99 -2.19
CA LEU A 197 6.37 -1.60 -2.09
C LEU A 197 6.40 -0.90 -3.44
N ARG A 198 5.25 -0.38 -3.90
CA ARG A 198 5.13 0.36 -5.17
C ARG A 198 3.91 1.28 -5.21
N SER A 199 3.84 2.07 -6.27
CA SER A 199 2.62 2.79 -6.66
C SER A 199 1.79 1.87 -7.57
N TRP A 200 0.52 1.61 -7.25
CA TRP A 200 -0.30 0.66 -7.98
C TRP A 200 -1.75 1.13 -8.15
N PRO A 201 -2.47 0.81 -9.24
CA PRO A 201 -3.89 1.12 -9.37
C PRO A 201 -4.69 0.75 -8.12
N CYS A 202 -5.51 1.68 -7.67
CA CYS A 202 -6.32 1.50 -6.47
C CYS A 202 -7.32 0.37 -6.69
N ASN A 203 -7.32 -0.62 -5.81
CA ASN A 203 -8.02 -1.89 -6.02
C ASN A 203 -8.86 -2.35 -4.82
N GLY A 204 -8.87 -1.61 -3.72
CA GLY A 204 -9.67 -1.91 -2.53
C GLY A 204 -9.15 -3.09 -1.71
N LEU A 205 -7.92 -3.55 -1.97
CA LEU A 205 -7.31 -4.67 -1.27
C LEU A 205 -6.57 -4.19 -0.01
N HIS A 206 -6.48 -5.05 1.02
CA HIS A 206 -5.76 -4.74 2.26
C HIS A 206 -4.25 -4.43 2.07
N TYR A 207 -3.65 -4.81 0.93
CA TYR A 207 -2.28 -4.42 0.55
C TYR A 207 -2.12 -2.92 0.32
N GLN A 208 -3.23 -2.18 0.18
CA GLN A 208 -3.24 -0.72 0.00
C GLN A 208 -3.73 0.02 1.24
N GLU A 209 -3.95 -0.71 2.34
CA GLU A 209 -4.39 -0.14 3.61
C GLU A 209 -3.21 -0.05 4.57
N TRP A 210 -3.00 1.14 5.13
CA TRP A 210 -1.87 1.48 5.97
C TRP A 210 -2.34 2.02 7.31
N GLU A 211 -1.93 1.36 8.38
CA GLU A 211 -2.18 1.74 9.77
C GLU A 211 -1.05 2.66 10.24
N PHE A 212 -1.39 3.88 10.67
CA PHE A 212 -0.44 4.75 11.33
C PHE A 212 -0.42 4.42 12.82
N ARG A 213 0.75 4.02 13.32
CA ARG A 213 0.93 3.72 14.75
C ARG A 213 1.77 4.84 15.36
N PRO A 214 1.17 5.70 16.23
CA PRO A 214 1.88 6.82 16.86
C PRO A 214 2.80 6.31 17.97
N GLN A 215 3.83 5.57 17.56
CA GLN A 215 4.92 5.05 18.38
C GLN A 215 6.22 5.54 17.75
N GLY A 216 6.99 6.33 18.49
CA GLY A 216 8.12 7.03 17.90
C GLY A 216 8.88 7.86 18.91
N SER A 217 10.03 8.35 18.47
CA SER A 217 10.93 9.18 19.27
C SER A 217 10.47 10.64 19.32
N GLY A 218 9.66 11.07 18.35
CA GLY A 218 9.21 12.46 18.21
C GLY A 218 7.69 12.67 18.31
N PRO A 219 7.23 13.89 18.68
CA PRO A 219 5.81 14.21 18.69
C PRO A 219 5.22 14.15 17.27
N GLY A 220 4.14 13.38 17.11
CA GLY A 220 3.47 13.18 15.81
C GLY A 220 4.21 12.24 14.85
N GLY A 221 5.31 11.62 15.29
CA GLY A 221 6.01 10.56 14.59
C GLY A 221 5.40 9.19 14.90
N GLY A 222 5.40 8.32 13.90
CA GLY A 222 4.89 6.96 14.02
C GLY A 222 5.29 6.09 12.84
N ASP A 223 5.17 4.77 12.99
CA ASP A 223 5.36 3.86 11.86
C ASP A 223 4.08 3.75 11.01
N LEU A 224 4.28 3.55 9.71
CA LEU A 224 3.22 3.26 8.75
C LEU A 224 3.28 1.77 8.43
N ARG A 225 2.39 0.99 9.03
CA ARG A 225 2.33 -0.46 8.89
C ARG A 225 1.28 -0.87 7.85
N ASN A 226 1.69 -1.63 6.86
CA ASN A 226 0.75 -2.22 5.91
C ASN A 226 -0.15 -3.25 6.60
N ARG A 227 -1.46 -3.19 6.37
CA ARG A 227 -2.44 -4.06 7.04
C ARG A 227 -2.32 -5.52 6.63
N ALA A 228 -1.98 -5.79 5.37
CA ALA A 228 -1.92 -7.15 4.84
C ALA A 228 -0.59 -7.84 5.16
N THR A 229 0.53 -7.17 4.87
CA THR A 229 1.89 -7.75 5.05
C THR A 229 2.40 -7.58 6.49
N GLY A 230 1.87 -6.61 7.23
CA GLY A 230 2.37 -6.24 8.55
C GLY A 230 3.73 -5.56 8.54
N ALA A 231 4.27 -5.26 7.36
CA ALA A 231 5.55 -4.58 7.17
C ALA A 231 5.40 -3.06 7.34
N CYS A 232 6.46 -2.42 7.80
CA CYS A 232 6.53 -0.99 8.01
C CYS A 232 7.25 -0.30 6.84
N LEU A 233 6.77 0.88 6.46
CA LEU A 233 7.42 1.72 5.47
C LEU A 233 8.79 2.18 5.99
N ASP A 234 9.84 1.92 5.22
CA ASP A 234 11.23 2.17 5.58
C ASP A 234 11.94 2.99 4.49
N ASN A 235 12.78 3.92 4.93
CA ASN A 235 13.66 4.72 4.08
C ASN A 235 15.12 4.65 4.54
N SER A 236 15.63 3.45 4.84
CA SER A 236 17.05 3.26 5.19
C SER A 236 17.93 2.94 3.96
N GLY A 237 17.36 2.95 2.76
CA GLY A 237 18.04 2.53 1.52
C GLY A 237 18.00 3.57 0.41
N PRO A 238 18.45 3.20 -0.79
CA PRO A 238 18.42 4.09 -1.97
C PRO A 238 17.01 4.39 -2.48
N ALA A 239 16.02 3.58 -2.09
CA ALA A 239 14.61 3.73 -2.40
C ALA A 239 13.76 3.29 -1.21
N PRO A 240 12.53 3.82 -1.05
CA PRO A 240 11.62 3.37 -0.01
C PRO A 240 11.24 1.90 -0.22
N ARG A 241 11.02 1.19 0.88
CA ARG A 241 10.66 -0.24 0.90
C ARG A 241 9.73 -0.54 2.07
N ALA A 242 9.04 -1.66 2.03
CA ALA A 242 8.37 -2.20 3.19
C ALA A 242 9.21 -3.36 3.76
N ARG A 243 9.42 -3.38 5.07
CA ARG A 243 10.19 -4.42 5.76
C ARG A 243 9.67 -4.67 7.16
N SER A 244 10.20 -5.67 7.87
CA SER A 244 9.85 -5.92 9.26
C SER A 244 9.96 -4.65 10.10
N CYS A 245 8.93 -4.40 10.91
CA CYS A 245 8.87 -3.22 11.76
C CYS A 245 9.99 -3.20 12.79
N ASP A 246 10.67 -2.07 12.92
CA ASP A 246 11.71 -1.82 13.91
C ASP A 246 11.51 -0.44 14.58
N SER A 247 12.39 -0.09 15.53
CA SER A 247 12.34 1.18 16.25
C SER A 247 13.26 2.25 15.65
N SER A 248 13.72 2.07 14.40
CA SER A 248 14.61 3.03 13.77
C SER A 248 13.85 4.26 13.30
N THR A 249 14.52 5.41 13.29
CA THR A 249 13.97 6.65 12.73
C THR A 249 13.78 6.58 11.21
N HIS A 250 14.33 5.56 10.53
CA HIS A 250 14.08 5.29 9.12
C HIS A 250 12.68 4.73 8.86
N GLN A 251 12.04 4.13 9.86
CA GLN A 251 10.64 3.68 9.80
C GLN A 251 9.68 4.62 10.51
N GLU A 252 10.18 5.73 11.06
CA GLU A 252 9.36 6.75 11.70
C GLU A 252 8.99 7.84 10.67
N TRP A 253 7.69 8.10 10.56
CA TRP A 253 7.10 9.03 9.61
C TRP A 253 6.16 9.99 10.32
N THR A 254 6.07 11.21 9.81
CA THR A 254 5.01 12.16 10.19
C THR A 254 3.99 12.26 9.05
N VAL A 255 2.71 12.19 9.39
CA VAL A 255 1.59 12.38 8.46
C VAL A 255 1.01 13.78 8.66
N THR A 256 1.41 14.72 7.82
CA THR A 256 1.01 16.14 7.98
C THR A 256 -0.12 16.49 7.04
N GLY A 257 -1.28 16.84 7.57
CA GLY A 257 -2.42 17.34 6.79
C GLY A 257 -2.17 18.74 6.20
N ARG A 258 -2.82 19.00 5.06
CA ARG A 258 -2.78 20.29 4.34
C ARG A 258 -4.20 20.87 4.23
N GLN A 259 -4.30 22.16 3.90
CA GLN A 259 -5.58 22.88 3.80
C GLN A 259 -6.55 22.31 2.75
N ASP A 260 -6.02 21.60 1.76
CA ASP A 260 -6.77 20.97 0.66
C ASP A 260 -7.24 19.54 0.98
N GLY A 261 -7.08 19.09 2.23
CA GLY A 261 -7.44 17.76 2.68
C GLY A 261 -6.43 16.65 2.32
N THR A 262 -5.36 16.95 1.60
CA THR A 262 -4.26 16.00 1.35
C THR A 262 -3.33 15.92 2.54
N VAL A 263 -2.57 14.84 2.63
CA VAL A 263 -1.49 14.64 3.58
C VAL A 263 -0.13 14.55 2.87
N GLN A 264 0.92 14.91 3.58
CA GLN A 264 2.31 14.72 3.19
C GLN A 264 2.97 13.75 4.18
N LEU A 265 3.66 12.73 3.66
CA LEU A 265 4.36 11.73 4.45
C LEU A 265 5.85 12.07 4.48
N ARG A 266 6.38 12.43 5.65
CA ARG A 266 7.78 12.84 5.82
C ARG A 266 8.52 11.86 6.73
N ASN A 267 9.65 11.35 6.27
CA ASN A 267 10.51 10.45 7.04
C ASN A 267 11.30 11.24 8.09
N LEU A 268 11.40 10.71 9.32
CA LEU A 268 12.08 11.41 10.41
C LEU A 268 13.60 11.41 10.24
N ALA A 269 14.22 10.27 9.90
CA ALA A 269 15.67 10.17 9.76
C ALA A 269 16.23 11.09 8.67
N ALA A 270 15.60 11.09 7.48
CA ALA A 270 16.09 11.82 6.32
C ALA A 270 15.48 13.22 6.17
N GLY A 271 14.36 13.51 6.85
CA GLY A 271 13.63 14.77 6.71
C GLY A 271 12.99 15.01 5.34
N THR A 272 12.92 13.97 4.51
CA THR A 272 12.45 13.95 3.13
C THR A 272 11.05 13.35 3.02
N CYS A 273 10.33 13.65 1.93
CA CYS A 273 8.94 13.28 1.73
C CYS A 273 8.76 12.19 0.69
N LEU A 274 7.84 11.26 0.97
CA LEU A 274 7.44 10.20 0.03
C LEU A 274 6.73 10.82 -1.18
N ALA A 275 7.16 10.43 -2.37
CA ALA A 275 6.56 10.84 -3.63
C ALA A 275 6.30 9.63 -4.54
N ALA A 276 5.19 9.65 -5.28
CA ALA A 276 4.97 8.72 -6.38
C ALA A 276 5.22 9.39 -7.74
N GLY A 277 6.05 8.74 -8.56
CA GLY A 277 6.16 9.04 -9.98
C GLY A 277 5.49 7.95 -10.83
N PRO A 278 5.46 8.11 -12.16
CA PRO A 278 4.86 7.13 -13.07
C PRO A 278 5.50 5.73 -13.00
N ALA A 279 6.79 5.66 -12.66
CA ALA A 279 7.57 4.42 -12.66
C ALA A 279 7.99 3.93 -11.28
N SER A 280 8.01 4.79 -10.25
CA SER A 280 8.56 4.43 -8.95
C SER A 280 8.08 5.30 -7.80
N LEU A 281 8.18 4.75 -6.60
CA LEU A 281 8.15 5.54 -5.36
C LEU A 281 9.56 6.07 -5.07
N THR A 282 9.63 7.30 -4.61
CA THR A 282 10.87 7.96 -4.24
C THR A 282 10.69 8.70 -2.93
N VAL A 283 11.79 8.99 -2.25
CA VAL A 283 11.80 9.86 -1.08
C VAL A 283 12.77 11.00 -1.37
N ARG A 284 12.26 12.24 -1.40
CA ARG A 284 13.01 13.42 -1.87
C ARG A 284 12.66 14.66 -1.06
N THR A 285 13.39 15.76 -1.25
CA THR A 285 13.15 17.03 -0.53
C THR A 285 11.67 17.41 -0.59
N CYS A 286 11.10 17.75 0.56
CA CYS A 286 9.69 18.14 0.67
C CYS A 286 9.45 19.48 -0.05
N ASP A 287 8.67 19.46 -1.12
CA ASP A 287 8.33 20.63 -1.95
C ASP A 287 6.81 20.87 -2.04
N GLY A 288 5.98 19.91 -1.58
CA GLY A 288 4.53 20.03 -1.60
C GLY A 288 3.90 19.86 -2.98
N SER A 289 4.66 19.40 -3.97
CA SER A 289 4.17 19.05 -5.29
C SER A 289 3.13 17.92 -5.25
N ASP A 290 2.29 17.81 -6.28
CA ASP A 290 1.27 16.75 -6.37
C ASP A 290 1.82 15.32 -6.21
N PRO A 291 3.02 14.97 -6.71
CA PRO A 291 3.63 13.68 -6.41
C PRO A 291 3.84 13.41 -4.92
N GLN A 292 3.95 14.43 -4.06
CA GLN A 292 4.12 14.30 -2.61
C GLN A 292 2.81 14.44 -1.82
N ARG A 293 1.68 14.58 -2.51
CA ARG A 293 0.36 14.76 -1.90
C ARG A 293 -0.45 13.48 -2.02
N TRP A 294 -1.00 13.06 -0.88
CA TRP A 294 -1.75 11.82 -0.75
C TRP A 294 -3.12 12.13 -0.16
N THR A 295 -4.18 11.49 -0.64
CA THR A 295 -5.54 11.55 -0.06
C THR A 295 -5.86 10.26 0.65
#